data_AF-A0A519K1Q5-F1
#
_entry.id   AF-A0A519K1Q5-F1
#
_cell.length_a   1.000
_cell.length_b   1.000
_cell.length_c   1.000
_cell.angle_alpha   90.00
_cell.angle_beta   90.00
_cell.angle_gamma   90.00
#
_symmetry.space_group_name_H-M   'P 1'
#
loop_
_entity.id
_entity.type
_entity.pdbx_description
1 polymer ?
#
loop_
_entity_poly.entity_id
_entity_poly.type
_entity_poly.pdbx_seq_one_letter_code
_entity_poly.pdbx_strand_id
1 'polypeptide(L)' 'GAAKTSQKDFGRFLQISLGSSFELETQLLLCNDLKFLADEQTTIVYETIDRLQRQINSMLKYVGSKTKNLKPNT' A
#
# COMPACT_ATOMS: atom_id res chain seq x y z
N GLY A 1 -6.57 -5.21 -10.12
CA GLY A 1 -5.75 -6.03 -9.21
C GLY A 1 -6.23 -7.46 -9.14
N ALA A 2 -7.45 -7.70 -8.61
CA ALA A 2 -7.99 -9.04 -8.35
C ALA A 2 -8.28 -9.91 -9.59
N ALA A 3 -8.31 -9.33 -10.79
CA ALA A 3 -8.56 -10.04 -12.05
C ALA A 3 -7.29 -10.63 -12.72
N LYS A 4 -6.13 -10.60 -12.05
CA LYS A 4 -4.86 -11.06 -12.63
C LYS A 4 -4.61 -12.54 -12.39
N THR A 5 -4.19 -13.23 -13.44
CA THR A 5 -4.05 -14.68 -13.56
C THR A 5 -2.91 -15.31 -12.75
N SER A 6 -2.01 -14.53 -12.14
CA SER A 6 -0.93 -15.06 -11.30
C SER A 6 -0.74 -14.30 -9.97
N GLN A 7 -0.41 -15.03 -8.90
CA GLN A 7 -0.06 -14.46 -7.59
C GLN A 7 1.13 -13.48 -7.68
N LYS A 8 2.05 -13.70 -8.63
CA LYS A 8 3.20 -12.81 -8.88
C LYS A 8 2.74 -11.44 -9.37
N ASP A 9 1.85 -11.41 -10.36
CA ASP A 9 1.33 -10.16 -10.88
C ASP A 9 0.54 -9.43 -9.81
N PHE A 10 -0.32 -10.14 -9.07
CA PHE A 10 -1.06 -9.54 -7.97
C PHE A 10 -0.13 -8.93 -6.90
N GLY A 11 0.96 -9.60 -6.53
CA GLY A 11 1.99 -9.06 -5.66
C GLY A 11 2.65 -7.78 -6.21
N ARG A 12 2.92 -7.72 -7.52
CA ARG A 12 3.43 -6.50 -8.17
C ARG A 12 2.43 -5.34 -8.09
N PHE A 13 1.13 -5.60 -8.25
CA PHE A 13 0.11 -4.55 -8.04
C PHE A 13 0.12 -4.03 -6.62
N LEU A 14 0.20 -4.92 -5.63
CA LEU A 14 0.26 -4.52 -4.23
C LEU A 14 1.50 -3.68 -3.91
N GLN A 15 2.66 -4.00 -4.50
CA GLN A 15 3.87 -3.17 -4.36
C GLN A 15 3.69 -1.77 -4.94
N ILE A 16 3.11 -1.67 -6.14
CA ILE A 16 2.81 -0.38 -6.77
C ILE A 16 1.85 0.42 -5.90
N SER A 17 0.74 -0.20 -5.46
CA SER A 17 -0.24 0.44 -4.58
C SER A 17 0.36 0.91 -3.25
N LEU A 18 1.28 0.13 -2.67
CA LEU A 18 1.97 0.52 -1.43
C LEU A 18 2.87 1.74 -1.67
N GLY A 19 3.65 1.75 -2.76
CA GLY A 19 4.48 2.90 -3.13
C GLY A 19 3.67 4.17 -3.36
N SER A 20 2.61 4.10 -4.18
CA SER A 20 1.73 5.24 -4.42
C SER A 20 1.04 5.75 -3.14
N SER A 21 0.78 4.87 -2.16
CA SER A 21 0.22 5.29 -0.88
C SER A 21 1.20 6.07 -0.01
N PHE A 22 2.50 5.83 -0.10
CA PHE A 22 3.53 6.64 0.58
C PHE A 22 3.76 7.98 -0.13
N GLU A 23 3.68 7.99 -1.46
CA GLU A 23 3.70 9.24 -2.23
C GLU A 23 2.52 10.15 -1.86
N LEU A 24 1.32 9.57 -1.71
CA LEU A 24 0.14 10.30 -1.26
C LEU A 24 0.28 10.84 0.16
N GLU A 25 0.85 10.06 1.09
CA GLU A 25 1.16 10.52 2.45
C GLU A 25 2.08 11.75 2.42
N THR A 26 3.14 11.68 1.62
CA THR A 26 4.10 12.80 1.46
C THR A 26 3.40 14.05 0.92
N GLN A 27 2.55 13.90 -0.10
CA GLN A 27 1.77 15.01 -0.66
C GLN A 27 0.78 15.60 0.36
N LEU A 28 0.13 14.75 1.16
CA LEU A 28 -0.78 15.17 2.22
C LEU A 28 -0.06 16.04 3.26
N LEU A 29 1.11 15.60 3.72
CA LEU A 29 1.92 16.33 4.69
C LEU A 29 2.38 17.68 4.11
N LEU A 30 2.84 17.70 2.85
CA LEU A 30 3.22 18.94 2.17
C LEU A 30 2.04 19.92 2.03
N CYS A 31 0.84 19.43 1.70
CA CYS A 31 -0.36 20.25 1.66
C CYS A 31 -0.71 20.86 3.02
N ASN A 32 -0.48 20.12 4.11
CA ASN A 32 -0.66 20.64 5.47
C ASN A 32 0.39 21.72 5.82
N ASP A 33 1.65 21.49 5.46
CA ASP A 33 2.75 22.43 5.69
C ASP A 33 2.52 23.76 4.94
N LEU A 34 2.01 23.68 3.71
CA LEU A 34 1.62 24.82 2.89
C LEU A 34 0.28 25.45 3.30
N LYS A 35 -0.36 24.97 4.38
CA LYS A 35 -1.64 25.45 4.90
C LYS A 35 -2.80 25.37 3.91
N PHE A 36 -2.74 24.42 2.96
CA PHE A 36 -3.86 24.07 2.08
C PHE A 36 -4.90 23.18 2.77
N LEU A 37 -4.50 22.49 3.84
CA LEU A 37 -5.38 21.66 4.67
C LEU A 37 -5.22 22.06 6.15
N ALA A 38 -6.30 21.90 6.91
CA ALA A 38 -6.27 22.06 8.37
C ALA A 38 -5.73 20.79 9.04
N ASP A 39 -5.06 20.93 10.18
CA ASP A 39 -4.42 19.81 10.89
C ASP A 39 -5.41 18.68 11.21
N GLU A 40 -6.66 19.00 11.56
CA GLU A 40 -7.72 18.00 11.80
C GLU A 40 -8.04 17.18 10.54
N GLN A 41 -8.19 17.84 9.39
CA GLN A 41 -8.46 17.16 8.12
C GLN A 41 -7.27 16.30 7.71
N THR A 42 -6.05 16.83 7.84
CA THR A 42 -4.81 16.11 7.57
C THR A 42 -4.71 14.86 8.44
N THR A 43 -5.03 14.95 9.73
CA THR A 43 -4.98 13.82 10.67
C THR A 43 -5.94 12.70 10.25
N ILE A 44 -7.19 13.03 9.91
CA ILE A 44 -8.21 12.04 9.48
C ILE A 44 -7.76 11.29 8.21
N VAL A 45 -7.23 12.02 7.23
CA VAL A 45 -6.75 11.42 5.97
C VAL A 45 -5.48 10.59 6.22
N TYR A 46 -4.55 11.08 7.05
CA TYR A 46 -3.33 10.39 7.42
C TYR A 46 -3.62 9.03 8.07
N GLU A 47 -4.53 8.98 9.06
CA GLU A 47 -4.92 7.73 9.72
C GLU A 47 -5.51 6.71 8.73
N THR A 48 -6.25 7.19 7.73
CA THR A 48 -6.78 6.34 6.67
C THR A 48 -5.67 5.78 5.78
N ILE A 49 -4.70 6.62 5.40
CA ILE A 49 -3.54 6.22 4.61
C ILE A 49 -2.68 5.20 5.36
N ASP A 50 -2.29 5.47 6.62
CA ASP A 50 -1.49 4.54 7.44
C ASP A 50 -2.18 3.17 7.57
N ARG A 51 -3.50 3.16 7.82
CA ARG A 51 -4.28 1.93 7.88
C ARG A 51 -4.23 1.14 6.57
N LEU A 52 -4.38 1.82 5.42
CA LEU A 52 -4.31 1.19 4.10
C LEU A 52 -2.92 0.65 3.81
N GLN A 53 -1.86 1.39 4.10
CA GLN A 53 -0.48 0.93 3.93
C GLN A 53 -0.20 -0.35 4.74
N ARG A 54 -0.65 -0.40 6.01
CA ARG A 54 -0.54 -1.61 6.86
C ARG A 54 -1.28 -2.80 6.26
N GLN A 55 -2.50 -2.59 5.78
CA GLN A 55 -3.31 -3.64 5.15
C GLN A 55 -2.68 -4.15 3.85
N ILE A 56 -2.22 -3.26 2.97
CA ILE A 56 -1.55 -3.62 1.72
C ILE A 56 -0.25 -4.39 2.01
N ASN A 57 0.54 -3.94 2.99
CA ASN A 57 1.77 -4.63 3.38
C ASN A 57 1.50 -6.03 3.95
N SER A 58 0.47 -6.17 4.79
CA SER A 58 0.02 -7.47 5.30
C SER A 58 -0.38 -8.41 4.14
N MET A 59 -1.17 -7.90 3.19
CA MET A 59 -1.59 -8.65 2.02
C MET A 59 -0.41 -9.05 1.13
N LEU A 60 0.56 -8.14 0.93
CA LEU A 60 1.77 -8.41 0.15
C LEU A 60 2.59 -9.54 0.76
N LYS A 61 2.76 -9.55 2.09
CA LYS A 61 3.43 -10.64 2.83
C LYS A 61 2.70 -11.98 2.64
N TYR A 62 1.37 -11.97 2.74
CA TYR A 62 0.54 -13.15 2.53
C TYR A 62 0.66 -13.71 1.09
N VAL A 63 0.65 -12.85 0.08
CA VAL A 63 0.84 -13.26 -1.32
C VAL A 63 2.27 -13.79 -1.55
N GLY A 64 3.27 -13.15 -0.94
CA GLY A 64 4.66 -13.60 -0.99
C GLY A 64 4.89 -15.00 -0.39
N SER A 65 4.26 -15.33 0.74
CA SER A 65 4.37 -16.66 1.35
C SER A 65 3.76 -17.77 0.48
N LYS A 66 2.60 -17.51 -0.14
CA LYS A 66 1.96 -18.44 -1.10
C LYS A 66 2.83 -18.72 -2.31
N THR A 67 3.58 -17.73 -2.78
CA THR A 67 4.44 -17.85 -3.97
C THR A 67 5.72 -18.66 -3.70
N LYS A 68 6.27 -18.62 -2.47
CA LYS A 68 7.42 -19.44 -2.07
C LYS A 68 7.07 -20.93 -1.95
N ASN A 69 5.86 -21.25 -1.49
CA ASN A 69 5.36 -22.63 -1.36
C ASN A 69 5.00 -23.31 -2.70
N LEU A 70 5.12 -22.59 -3.83
CA LEU A 70 4.88 -23.09 -5.19
C LEU A 70 6.18 -23.47 -5.92
N LYS A 71 7.37 -23.23 -5.33
CA LYS A 71 8.61 -23.79 -5.87
C LYS A 71 8.64 -25.29 -5.53
N PRO A 72 8.74 -26.20 -6.51
CA PRO A 72 8.94 -27.61 -6.20
C PRO A 72 10.26 -27.75 -5.45
N ASN A 73 10.27 -28.61 -4.43
CA ASN A 73 11.51 -29.17 -3.91
C ASN A 73 12.17 -29.96 -5.05
N THR A 74 13.12 -29.32 -5.74
CA THR A 74 14.09 -29.95 -6.64
C THR A 74 15.41 -29.23 -6.46
#